data_AF-A0A177EHW5-F1
#
_entry.id   AF-A0A177EHW5-F1
#
_cell.length_a   1.000
_cell.length_b   1.000
_cell.length_c   1.000
_cell.angle_alpha   90.00
_cell.angle_beta   90.00
_cell.angle_gamma   90.00
#
_symmetry.space_group_name_H-M   'P 1'
#
loop_
_entity.id
_entity.type
_entity.pdbx_description
1 polymer ?
#
loop_
_entity_poly.entity_id
_entity_poly.type
_entity_poly.pdbx_seq_one_letter_code
_entity_poly.pdbx_strand_id
1 'polypeptide(L)'
;MHGDGVSKPMDSALEKGCGGSVCFKEPFYHRVVDNFLPNEVFADVLGVYGSTQFLKKHIDLFRFYQSPELRHAKEYACFLTSVRKEMDKDLKKLKKETENEEMDLFASYYQQGDFLLPHDDCVEGRVFAFSFYLNTPHSTPHSTPYSTPYSTPHSTPHSTPHSTPHSTPSPNGRLVLYENDGVTPSKWIEPIANRLVIFEVSPLSYHEVESAWGERKALTGWLRSANHCPQSKELPYTTNRHQIFSTEDMVTIDLPSSLVSIPIYETLEPFRNVLSALPWVPRLNTMYCRGLEPDLARAAAHLNIIGVNGTPVDALVLRLEKGGYLLLNDPFNRPSRFLVVMSIYPGSICLVDGSGNIAEEIDGEGMYLFPGQANVFIPLATSPGYVVAYRMD
;
A
#
# COMPACT_ATOMS: atom_id res chain seq x y z
N MET A 1 21.75 -4.71 9.50
CA MET A 1 22.23 -3.33 9.67
C MET A 1 21.09 -2.42 9.22
N HIS A 2 20.53 -1.63 10.14
CA HIS A 2 19.48 -0.67 9.79
C HIS A 2 20.08 0.35 8.83
N GLY A 3 19.57 0.41 7.61
CA GLY A 3 19.91 1.45 6.67
C GLY A 3 19.28 2.74 7.16
N ASP A 4 20.10 3.60 7.76
CA ASP A 4 19.82 5.03 7.88
C ASP A 4 19.59 5.55 6.45
N GLY A 5 18.32 5.63 6.06
CA GLY A 5 17.90 6.26 4.83
C GLY A 5 18.38 7.71 4.88
N VAL A 6 19.45 8.00 4.14
CA VAL A 6 19.91 9.36 3.88
C VAL A 6 18.74 10.11 3.25
N SER A 7 18.05 10.91 4.07
CA SER A 7 17.03 11.84 3.60
C SER A 7 17.68 12.73 2.55
N LYS A 8 17.24 12.61 1.29
CA LYS A 8 17.49 13.66 0.30
C LYS A 8 17.01 15.00 0.89
N PRO A 9 17.71 16.11 0.61
CA PRO A 9 17.30 17.41 1.12
C PRO A 9 15.88 17.76 0.66
N MET A 10 15.09 18.31 1.58
CA MET A 10 13.72 18.80 1.41
C MET A 10 13.47 19.45 0.04
N ASP A 11 12.36 19.04 -0.59
CA ASP A 11 11.68 19.66 -1.74
C ASP A 11 11.91 21.18 -1.85
N SER A 12 12.26 21.64 -3.05
CA SER A 12 12.07 23.04 -3.43
C SER A 12 10.57 23.31 -3.58
N ALA A 13 9.92 23.69 -2.49
CA ALA A 13 8.55 24.21 -2.51
C ALA A 13 8.44 25.29 -3.59
N LEU A 14 7.42 25.21 -4.45
CA LEU A 14 7.28 26.15 -5.56
C LEU A 14 7.01 27.56 -5.03
N GLU A 15 6.08 27.66 -4.09
CA GLU A 15 5.59 28.90 -3.50
C GLU A 15 5.01 28.58 -2.11
N LYS A 16 5.34 29.39 -1.09
CA LYS A 16 4.56 29.45 0.15
C LYS A 16 3.43 30.47 -0.07
N GLY A 17 2.19 29.99 -0.12
CA GLY A 17 1.02 30.85 -0.24
C GLY A 17 0.67 31.52 1.09
N CYS A 18 -0.20 32.54 1.03
CA CYS A 18 -0.79 33.14 2.23
C CYS A 18 -1.73 32.11 2.91
N GLY A 19 -1.65 31.95 4.23
CA GLY A 19 -2.58 31.09 5.00
C GLY A 19 -2.26 29.60 5.09
N GLY A 20 -0.98 29.19 5.12
CA GLY A 20 -0.61 27.78 5.36
C GLY A 20 -0.70 26.83 4.16
N SER A 21 -0.90 27.37 2.95
CA SER A 21 -0.89 26.61 1.69
C SER A 21 0.54 26.46 1.13
N VAL A 22 0.96 25.22 0.84
CA VAL A 22 2.24 24.90 0.21
C VAL A 22 2.02 24.02 -1.01
N CYS A 23 2.60 24.41 -2.14
CA CYS A 23 2.48 23.72 -3.43
C CYS A 23 3.82 23.09 -3.84
N PHE A 24 3.76 21.85 -4.33
CA PHE A 24 4.90 21.03 -4.69
C PHE A 24 4.78 20.53 -6.13
N LYS A 25 5.92 20.41 -6.80
CA LYS A 25 6.03 19.81 -8.15
C LYS A 25 6.40 18.33 -8.08
N GLU A 26 7.24 17.98 -7.12
CA GLU A 26 7.74 16.62 -6.90
C GLU A 26 7.07 16.01 -5.68
N PRO A 27 6.84 14.68 -5.65
CA PRO A 27 7.10 13.75 -6.76
C PRO A 27 6.10 13.89 -7.94
N PHE A 28 4.97 14.55 -7.69
CA PHE A 28 4.02 15.02 -8.69
C PHE A 28 3.28 16.23 -8.12
N TYR A 29 2.50 16.93 -8.95
CA TYR A 29 1.79 18.14 -8.51
C TYR A 29 0.85 17.83 -7.34
N HIS A 30 1.14 18.43 -6.19
CA HIS A 30 0.27 18.36 -5.03
C HIS A 30 0.35 19.64 -4.19
N ARG A 31 -0.69 19.87 -3.41
CA ARG A 31 -0.84 21.03 -2.54
C ARG A 31 -1.38 20.61 -1.19
N VAL A 32 -0.76 21.14 -0.14
CA VAL A 32 -1.17 20.94 1.24
C VAL A 32 -1.61 22.29 1.79
N VAL A 33 -2.81 22.35 2.38
CA VAL A 33 -3.38 23.57 2.97
C VAL A 33 -3.76 23.26 4.41
N ASP A 34 -3.01 23.82 5.35
CA ASP A 34 -3.31 23.72 6.78
C ASP A 34 -4.29 24.80 7.22
N ASN A 35 -5.15 24.48 8.20
CA ASN A 35 -6.21 25.37 8.67
C ASN A 35 -7.12 25.84 7.53
N PHE A 36 -7.50 24.91 6.66
CA PHE A 36 -8.19 25.20 5.40
C PHE A 36 -9.55 25.89 5.61
N LEU A 37 -10.37 25.36 6.53
CA LEU A 37 -11.69 25.93 6.85
C LEU A 37 -11.61 26.86 8.06
N PRO A 38 -12.46 27.90 8.13
CA PRO A 38 -12.72 28.60 9.38
C PRO A 38 -13.18 27.62 10.48
N ASN A 39 -12.81 27.88 11.74
CA ASN A 39 -13.07 26.96 12.85
C ASN A 39 -14.55 26.60 13.01
N GLU A 40 -15.48 27.54 12.78
CA GLU A 40 -16.92 27.29 12.86
C GLU A 40 -17.37 26.30 11.78
N VAL A 41 -16.95 26.52 10.53
CA VAL A 41 -17.25 25.62 9.41
C VAL A 41 -16.62 24.25 9.60
N PHE A 42 -15.39 24.19 10.14
CA PHE A 42 -14.74 22.93 10.48
C PHE A 42 -15.51 22.15 11.56
N ALA A 43 -16.01 22.83 12.59
CA ALA A 43 -16.80 22.21 13.65
C ALA A 43 -18.12 21.64 13.12
N ASP A 44 -18.79 22.35 12.20
CA ASP A 44 -19.99 21.86 11.53
C ASP A 44 -19.70 20.58 10.71
N VAL A 45 -18.64 20.61 9.89
CA VAL A 45 -18.21 19.45 9.09
C VAL A 45 -17.88 18.25 9.98
N LEU A 46 -17.20 18.48 11.11
CA LEU A 46 -16.87 17.43 12.07
C LEU A 46 -18.13 16.85 12.74
N GLY A 47 -19.12 17.70 13.06
CA GLY A 47 -20.40 17.28 13.61
C GLY A 47 -21.18 16.38 12.65
N VAL A 48 -21.27 16.77 11.38
CA VAL A 48 -21.93 15.98 10.33
C VAL A 48 -21.21 14.64 10.13
N TYR A 49 -19.88 14.64 10.07
CA TYR A 49 -19.08 13.41 9.99
C TYR A 49 -19.35 12.47 11.16
N GLY A 50 -19.43 13.00 12.40
CA GLY A 50 -19.70 12.20 13.60
C GLY A 50 -21.04 11.46 13.59
N SER A 51 -22.00 11.93 12.78
CA SER A 51 -23.31 11.29 12.56
C SER A 51 -23.38 10.41 11.31
N THR A 52 -22.29 10.34 10.53
CA THR A 52 -22.25 9.62 9.26
C THR A 52 -22.21 8.11 9.49
N GLN A 53 -23.01 7.37 8.73
CA GLN A 53 -22.97 5.91 8.73
C GLN A 53 -21.87 5.40 7.81
N PHE A 54 -21.17 4.35 8.25
CA PHE A 54 -20.10 3.73 7.50
C PHE A 54 -20.33 2.24 7.26
N LEU A 55 -19.88 1.78 6.10
CA LEU A 55 -19.83 0.38 5.72
C LEU A 55 -18.37 -0.05 5.62
N LYS A 56 -18.03 -1.18 6.25
CA LYS A 56 -16.70 -1.76 6.11
C LYS A 56 -16.53 -2.26 4.68
N LYS A 57 -15.49 -1.80 4.00
CA LYS A 57 -15.05 -2.33 2.71
C LYS A 57 -13.72 -3.04 2.88
N HIS A 58 -13.58 -4.18 2.21
CA HIS A 58 -12.38 -4.99 2.24
C HIS A 58 -12.24 -5.70 0.89
N ILE A 59 -11.21 -5.32 0.15
CA ILE A 59 -10.74 -5.99 -1.06
C ILE A 59 -9.21 -6.13 -0.97
N ASP A 60 -8.59 -6.72 -1.98
CA ASP A 60 -7.13 -6.88 -2.06
C ASP A 60 -6.38 -5.54 -1.90
N LEU A 61 -6.84 -4.48 -2.56
CA LEU A 61 -6.21 -3.15 -2.53
C LEU A 61 -6.37 -2.40 -1.21
N PHE A 62 -7.48 -2.59 -0.48
CA PHE A 62 -7.78 -1.77 0.69
C PHE A 62 -8.70 -2.42 1.70
N ARG A 63 -8.58 -1.93 2.94
CA ARG A 63 -9.48 -2.23 4.05
C ARG A 63 -9.72 -0.98 4.87
N PHE A 64 -10.96 -0.47 4.86
CA PHE A 64 -11.39 0.68 5.67
C PHE A 64 -12.92 0.80 5.67
N TYR A 65 -13.46 1.77 6.40
CA TYR A 65 -14.89 2.06 6.48
C TYR A 65 -15.24 3.27 5.61
N GLN A 66 -16.26 3.15 4.76
CA GLN A 66 -16.68 4.20 3.84
C GLN A 66 -18.17 4.55 4.01
N SER A 67 -18.52 5.82 3.93
CA SER A 67 -19.92 6.23 3.77
C SER A 67 -20.45 5.92 2.36
N PRO A 68 -21.78 5.99 2.16
CA PRO A 68 -22.36 6.24 0.84
C PRO A 68 -21.82 7.54 0.22
N GLU A 69 -22.11 7.75 -1.05
CA GLU A 69 -21.77 8.99 -1.77
C GLU A 69 -22.46 10.21 -1.13
N LEU A 70 -21.70 11.29 -0.94
CA LEU A 70 -22.09 12.51 -0.22
C LEU A 70 -22.10 13.74 -1.12
N ARG A 71 -21.82 13.64 -2.43
CA ARG A 71 -21.76 14.79 -3.35
C ARG A 71 -23.01 15.69 -3.37
N HIS A 72 -24.18 15.14 -3.03
CA HIS A 72 -25.47 15.85 -3.00
C HIS A 72 -26.00 16.10 -1.58
N ALA A 73 -25.23 15.74 -0.54
CA ALA A 73 -25.60 16.03 0.84
C ALA A 73 -25.46 17.54 1.10
N LYS A 74 -26.56 18.20 1.44
CA LYS A 74 -26.65 19.66 1.59
C LYS A 74 -25.71 20.18 2.68
N GLU A 75 -25.48 19.35 3.69
CA GLU A 75 -24.59 19.58 4.82
C GLU A 75 -23.14 19.83 4.37
N TYR A 76 -22.70 19.25 3.25
CA TYR A 76 -21.35 19.42 2.71
C TYR A 76 -21.25 20.45 1.57
N ALA A 77 -22.34 21.14 1.20
CA ALA A 77 -22.34 22.10 0.08
C ALA A 77 -21.34 23.25 0.26
N CYS A 78 -21.25 23.82 1.47
CA CYS A 78 -20.29 24.88 1.79
C CYS A 78 -18.84 24.37 1.75
N PHE A 79 -18.61 23.16 2.26
CA PHE A 79 -17.31 22.49 2.22
C PHE A 79 -16.86 22.26 0.77
N LEU A 80 -17.71 21.67 -0.06
CA LEU A 80 -17.40 21.40 -1.47
C LEU A 80 -17.16 22.67 -2.26
N THR A 81 -17.92 23.74 -2.00
CA THR A 81 -17.68 25.05 -2.61
C THR A 81 -16.28 25.59 -2.26
N SER A 82 -15.84 25.41 -1.01
CA SER A 82 -14.51 25.82 -0.57
C SER A 82 -13.42 24.99 -1.26
N VAL A 83 -13.57 23.67 -1.33
CA VAL A 83 -12.60 22.78 -2.00
C VAL A 83 -12.53 23.10 -3.48
N ARG A 84 -13.68 23.32 -4.12
CA ARG A 84 -13.77 23.68 -5.54
C ARG A 84 -13.01 24.96 -5.85
N LYS A 85 -13.16 25.99 -5.02
CA LYS A 85 -12.41 27.25 -5.16
C LYS A 85 -10.90 27.06 -5.09
N GLU A 86 -10.42 26.10 -4.30
CA GLU A 86 -9.00 25.76 -4.28
C GLU A 86 -8.59 25.06 -5.58
N MET A 87 -9.36 24.07 -6.04
CA MET A 87 -9.07 23.36 -7.30
C MET A 87 -9.13 24.28 -8.53
N ASP A 88 -9.97 25.33 -8.53
CA ASP A 88 -9.98 26.34 -9.61
C ASP A 88 -8.63 27.06 -9.74
N LYS A 89 -7.93 27.28 -8.62
CA LYS A 89 -6.58 27.83 -8.64
C LYS A 89 -5.60 26.84 -9.25
N ASP A 90 -5.76 25.55 -8.96
CA ASP A 90 -4.92 24.47 -9.49
C ASP A 90 -5.14 24.28 -11.00
N LEU A 91 -6.40 24.28 -11.47
CA LEU A 91 -6.76 24.26 -12.89
C LEU A 91 -6.09 25.41 -13.65
N LYS A 92 -6.21 26.63 -13.13
CA LYS A 92 -5.58 27.82 -13.73
C LYS A 92 -4.06 27.73 -13.73
N LYS A 93 -3.46 27.24 -12.64
CA LYS A 93 -2.00 27.11 -12.49
C LYS A 93 -1.42 26.08 -13.45
N LEU A 94 -2.10 24.93 -13.59
CA LEU A 94 -1.69 23.85 -14.49
C LEU A 94 -2.16 24.05 -15.93
N LYS A 95 -3.01 25.06 -16.19
CA LYS A 95 -3.64 25.32 -17.49
C LYS A 95 -4.39 24.09 -18.01
N LYS A 96 -5.09 23.40 -17.12
CA LYS A 96 -5.94 22.26 -17.48
C LYS A 96 -7.29 22.76 -17.98
N GLU A 97 -7.72 22.22 -19.11
CA GLU A 97 -9.06 22.41 -19.66
C GLU A 97 -9.96 21.27 -19.18
N THR A 98 -11.20 21.62 -18.84
CA THR A 98 -12.19 20.73 -18.25
C THR A 98 -13.58 21.07 -18.80
N GLU A 99 -14.45 20.08 -18.84
CA GLU A 99 -15.80 20.16 -19.40
C GLU A 99 -16.79 19.49 -18.45
N ASN A 100 -18.00 20.07 -18.30
CA ASN A 100 -19.11 19.50 -17.51
C ASN A 100 -18.67 18.94 -16.16
N GLU A 101 -18.03 19.79 -15.36
CA GLU A 101 -17.35 19.37 -14.14
C GLU A 101 -18.30 18.99 -13.01
N GLU A 102 -17.88 18.02 -12.21
CA GLU A 102 -18.62 17.56 -11.02
C GLU A 102 -17.65 17.29 -9.86
N MET A 103 -18.10 17.49 -8.63
CA MET A 103 -17.36 17.09 -7.43
C MET A 103 -17.95 15.80 -6.87
N ASP A 104 -17.10 14.81 -6.62
CA ASP A 104 -17.45 13.61 -5.85
C ASP A 104 -17.04 13.77 -4.38
N LEU A 105 -17.71 13.06 -3.48
CA LEU A 105 -17.39 13.11 -2.04
C LEU A 105 -17.83 11.85 -1.31
N PHE A 106 -16.95 11.29 -0.48
CA PHE A 106 -17.32 10.32 0.53
C PHE A 106 -16.51 10.53 1.81
N ALA A 107 -17.04 10.05 2.93
CA ALA A 107 -16.32 9.99 4.19
C ALA A 107 -15.62 8.63 4.32
N SER A 108 -14.38 8.65 4.82
CA SER A 108 -13.61 7.46 5.15
C SER A 108 -13.18 7.47 6.61
N TYR A 109 -13.16 6.28 7.19
CA TYR A 109 -12.73 6.01 8.56
C TYR A 109 -11.82 4.77 8.57
N TYR A 110 -10.62 4.90 9.14
CA TYR A 110 -9.68 3.79 9.28
C TYR A 110 -9.46 3.52 10.76
N GLN A 111 -9.52 2.25 11.14
CA GLN A 111 -9.16 1.75 12.46
C GLN A 111 -7.75 1.15 12.44
N GLN A 112 -7.28 0.68 13.59
CA GLN A 112 -6.01 -0.01 13.69
C GLN A 112 -5.92 -1.17 12.68
N GLY A 113 -4.87 -1.15 11.87
CA GLY A 113 -4.57 -2.14 10.84
C GLY A 113 -5.25 -1.87 9.49
N ASP A 114 -6.17 -0.91 9.37
CA ASP A 114 -6.78 -0.54 8.09
C ASP A 114 -5.78 0.19 7.18
N PHE A 115 -5.94 0.07 5.87
CA PHE A 115 -4.97 0.51 4.86
C PHE A 115 -5.61 0.77 3.50
N LEU A 116 -4.90 1.49 2.64
CA LEU A 116 -5.16 1.57 1.20
C LEU A 116 -3.80 1.51 0.50
N LEU A 117 -3.54 0.42 -0.22
CA LEU A 117 -2.25 0.15 -0.84
C LEU A 117 -1.96 1.09 -2.02
N PRO A 118 -0.72 1.12 -2.55
CA PRO A 118 -0.31 2.02 -3.62
C PRO A 118 -1.20 1.92 -4.86
N HIS A 119 -1.71 3.06 -5.31
CA HIS A 119 -2.54 3.25 -6.50
C HIS A 119 -2.31 4.67 -7.07
N ASP A 120 -2.82 4.98 -8.27
CA ASP A 120 -2.60 6.27 -8.96
C ASP A 120 -3.86 7.13 -9.12
N ASP A 121 -5.02 6.59 -8.75
CA ASP A 121 -6.35 7.17 -8.94
C ASP A 121 -6.77 7.40 -10.41
N CYS A 122 -6.07 6.83 -11.39
CA CYS A 122 -6.37 6.94 -12.82
C CYS A 122 -7.67 6.20 -13.20
N VAL A 123 -8.79 6.88 -12.95
CA VAL A 123 -10.14 6.44 -13.31
C VAL A 123 -10.79 7.51 -14.19
N GLU A 124 -11.61 7.07 -15.15
CA GLU A 124 -12.33 7.96 -16.07
C GLU A 124 -13.05 9.09 -15.30
N GLY A 125 -12.88 10.30 -15.82
CA GLY A 125 -13.41 11.55 -15.34
C GLY A 125 -12.51 12.29 -14.36
N ARG A 126 -11.62 11.61 -13.60
CA ARG A 126 -10.92 12.24 -12.46
C ARG A 126 -9.76 13.15 -12.88
N VAL A 127 -9.82 14.42 -12.48
CA VAL A 127 -8.81 15.44 -12.81
C VAL A 127 -7.92 15.76 -11.62
N PHE A 128 -8.53 15.98 -10.46
CA PHE A 128 -7.85 16.19 -9.17
C PHE A 128 -8.49 15.30 -8.11
N ALA A 129 -7.67 14.76 -7.24
CA ALA A 129 -8.11 14.10 -6.01
C ALA A 129 -7.92 15.05 -4.82
N PHE A 130 -8.71 14.87 -3.78
CA PHE A 130 -8.47 15.53 -2.50
C PHE A 130 -8.72 14.62 -1.30
N SER A 131 -8.02 14.92 -0.21
CA SER A 131 -8.30 14.39 1.12
C SER A 131 -8.30 15.53 2.13
N PHE A 132 -9.38 15.64 2.90
CA PHE A 132 -9.55 16.59 3.98
C PHE A 132 -9.62 15.88 5.33
N TYR A 133 -8.70 16.18 6.23
CA TYR A 133 -8.51 15.42 7.46
C TYR A 133 -9.27 16.02 8.64
N LEU A 134 -9.96 15.14 9.37
CA LEU A 134 -10.80 15.46 10.53
C LEU A 134 -10.20 14.94 11.85
N ASN A 135 -9.01 14.35 11.78
CA ASN A 135 -8.24 13.86 12.90
C ASN A 135 -7.94 14.99 13.89
N THR A 136 -8.70 15.07 14.98
CA THR A 136 -8.29 15.89 16.12
C THR A 136 -6.91 15.40 16.57
N PRO A 137 -5.98 16.30 16.94
CA PRO A 137 -4.72 15.87 17.54
C PRO A 137 -5.07 14.94 18.70
N HIS A 138 -4.64 13.69 18.62
CA HIS A 138 -4.88 12.75 19.70
C HIS A 138 -4.37 13.40 20.99
N SER A 139 -5.26 13.58 21.96
CA SER A 139 -4.90 13.46 23.37
C SER A 139 -4.05 12.19 23.44
N THR A 140 -2.76 12.36 23.67
CA THR A 140 -1.81 11.29 23.92
C THR A 140 -2.49 10.25 24.81
N PRO A 141 -2.31 8.93 24.57
CA PRO A 141 -2.67 7.96 25.58
C PRO A 141 -1.97 8.43 26.85
N HIS A 142 -2.73 8.85 27.85
CA HIS A 142 -2.17 9.15 29.15
C HIS A 142 -1.42 7.90 29.56
N SER A 143 -0.09 7.96 29.54
CA SER A 143 0.74 7.04 30.28
C SER A 143 0.26 7.15 31.71
N THR A 144 -0.55 6.18 32.12
CA THR A 144 -0.92 6.01 33.52
C THR A 144 0.40 5.81 34.26
N PRO A 145 0.82 6.74 35.14
CA PRO A 145 1.92 6.42 36.03
C PRO A 145 1.34 5.37 36.99
N TYR A 146 1.72 4.11 36.80
CA TYR A 146 1.57 3.10 37.84
C TYR A 146 2.24 3.65 39.10
N SER A 147 1.44 4.20 40.00
CA SER A 147 1.88 4.60 41.34
C SER A 147 1.84 3.33 42.19
N THR A 148 2.98 2.68 42.34
CA THR A 148 3.16 1.70 43.42
C THR A 148 3.47 2.46 44.72
N PRO A 149 2.72 2.25 45.82
CA PRO A 149 3.10 2.83 47.10
C PRO A 149 4.02 1.84 47.81
N TYR A 150 5.33 2.07 47.75
CA TYR A 150 6.24 1.54 48.76
C TYR A 150 7.15 2.65 49.26
N SER A 151 6.88 3.04 50.50
CA SER A 151 7.69 3.95 51.29
C SER A 151 8.88 3.21 51.88
N THR A 152 10.09 3.72 51.66
CA THR A 152 11.19 3.73 52.65
C THR A 152 12.14 4.88 52.33
N PRO A 153 12.60 5.67 53.32
CA PRO A 153 13.46 6.82 53.08
C PRO A 153 14.93 6.41 53.11
N HIS A 154 15.76 6.97 52.22
CA HIS A 154 17.06 7.56 52.57
C HIS A 154 17.80 8.14 51.34
N SER A 155 18.10 9.43 51.45
CA SER A 155 19.34 10.13 51.02
C SER A 155 19.73 10.21 49.53
N THR A 156 19.71 11.45 49.03
CA THR A 156 20.30 12.01 47.79
C THR A 156 21.85 11.89 47.75
N PRO A 157 22.54 11.96 46.58
CA PRO A 157 22.53 13.14 45.70
C PRO A 157 22.65 12.96 44.17
N HIS A 158 22.11 13.97 43.48
CA HIS A 158 22.41 14.47 42.13
C HIS A 158 22.57 13.47 40.98
N SER A 159 21.59 13.47 40.07
CA SER A 159 21.79 13.14 38.66
C SER A 159 20.88 14.02 37.80
N THR A 160 21.49 14.68 36.83
CA THR A 160 20.90 15.53 35.79
C THR A 160 19.68 14.91 35.11
N PRO A 161 18.62 15.69 34.78
CA PRO A 161 17.52 15.16 33.99
C PRO A 161 18.01 14.94 32.57
N HIS A 162 18.25 13.67 32.21
CA HIS A 162 18.36 13.26 30.82
C HIS A 162 16.98 13.42 30.16
N SER A 163 16.88 14.38 29.25
CA SER A 163 15.76 14.46 28.30
C SER A 163 15.70 13.17 27.51
N THR A 164 14.69 12.33 27.78
CA THR A 164 14.34 11.21 26.91
C THR A 164 13.97 11.72 25.52
N PRO A 165 14.37 11.03 24.43
CA PRO A 165 14.10 11.49 23.07
C PRO A 165 12.60 11.56 22.83
N HIS A 166 12.17 12.64 22.16
CA HIS A 166 10.84 12.77 21.61
C HIS A 166 10.43 11.47 20.91
N SER A 167 9.35 10.84 21.40
CA SER A 167 8.70 9.74 20.70
C SER A 167 8.25 10.27 19.34
N THR A 168 8.83 9.75 18.26
CA THR A 168 8.29 9.90 16.91
C THR A 168 6.84 9.42 16.95
N PRO A 169 5.85 10.23 16.53
CA PRO A 169 4.47 9.77 16.44
C PRO A 169 4.42 8.51 15.59
N SER A 170 3.79 7.45 16.11
CA SER A 170 3.56 6.24 15.33
C SER A 170 2.75 6.59 14.08
N PRO A 171 3.08 6.01 12.91
CA PRO A 171 2.41 6.31 11.65
C PRO A 171 0.89 6.15 11.79
N ASN A 172 0.10 7.23 11.77
CA ASN A 172 -1.36 7.12 11.94
C ASN A 172 -2.08 7.22 10.60
N GLY A 173 -1.78 6.33 9.67
CA GLY A 173 -2.42 6.31 8.35
C GLY A 173 -2.08 7.54 7.51
N ARG A 174 -0.78 7.89 7.46
CA ARG A 174 -0.26 8.97 6.61
C ARG A 174 -0.55 8.67 5.14
N LEU A 175 -0.81 9.74 4.40
CA LEU A 175 -0.80 9.70 2.94
C LEU A 175 0.67 9.68 2.49
N VAL A 176 1.08 8.59 1.86
CA VAL A 176 2.43 8.43 1.32
C VAL A 176 2.39 8.69 -0.17
N LEU A 177 3.28 9.54 -0.68
CA LEU A 177 3.44 9.82 -2.11
C LEU A 177 4.74 9.19 -2.60
N TYR A 178 4.70 8.54 -3.75
CA TYR A 178 5.85 7.89 -4.37
C TYR A 178 6.46 8.72 -5.49
N GLU A 179 7.73 8.50 -5.75
CA GLU A 179 8.41 8.97 -6.97
C GLU A 179 7.75 8.37 -8.23
N ASN A 180 8.14 8.88 -9.40
CA ASN A 180 7.65 8.46 -10.72
C ASN A 180 7.97 6.99 -11.11
N ASP A 181 8.71 6.29 -10.25
CA ASP A 181 8.96 4.85 -10.33
C ASP A 181 7.85 4.00 -9.68
N GLY A 182 6.94 4.62 -8.92
CA GLY A 182 5.88 3.91 -8.18
C GLY A 182 6.40 2.89 -7.17
N VAL A 183 7.65 3.07 -6.71
CA VAL A 183 8.36 2.16 -5.79
C VAL A 183 8.96 2.93 -4.62
N THR A 184 9.60 4.06 -4.89
CA THR A 184 10.35 4.83 -3.90
C THR A 184 9.43 5.80 -3.17
N PRO A 185 9.15 5.62 -1.85
CA PRO A 185 8.40 6.62 -1.09
C PRO A 185 9.17 7.94 -1.04
N SER A 186 8.50 9.02 -1.42
CA SER A 186 9.09 10.37 -1.48
C SER A 186 8.63 11.23 -0.30
N LYS A 187 7.33 11.16 0.04
CA LYS A 187 6.71 12.08 0.99
C LYS A 187 5.68 11.40 1.87
N TRP A 188 5.62 11.81 3.15
CA TRP A 188 4.63 11.38 4.12
C TRP A 188 3.86 12.61 4.62
N ILE A 189 2.54 12.62 4.39
CA ILE A 189 1.66 13.69 4.81
C ILE A 189 0.81 13.20 5.99
N GLU A 190 1.06 13.79 7.16
CA GLU A 190 0.31 13.52 8.37
C GLU A 190 -1.17 13.95 8.22
N PRO A 191 -2.14 13.11 8.65
CA PRO A 191 -3.55 13.46 8.66
C PRO A 191 -3.84 14.36 9.86
N ILE A 192 -3.57 15.66 9.72
CA ILE A 192 -3.78 16.67 10.77
C ILE A 192 -5.17 17.31 10.60
N ALA A 193 -5.91 17.56 11.68
CA ALA A 193 -7.19 18.26 11.64
C ALA A 193 -7.14 19.51 10.76
N ASN A 194 -8.18 19.69 9.95
CA ASN A 194 -8.37 20.85 9.09
C ASN A 194 -7.25 21.05 8.04
N ARG A 195 -6.53 19.98 7.70
CA ARG A 195 -5.62 19.92 6.56
C ARG A 195 -6.36 19.41 5.33
N LEU A 196 -6.26 20.14 4.24
CA LEU A 196 -6.65 19.71 2.91
C LEU A 196 -5.40 19.34 2.11
N VAL A 197 -5.44 18.20 1.43
CA VAL A 197 -4.46 17.81 0.41
C VAL A 197 -5.19 17.70 -0.91
N ILE A 198 -4.66 18.34 -1.95
CA ILE A 198 -5.13 18.22 -3.34
C ILE A 198 -3.95 17.75 -4.19
N PHE A 199 -4.16 16.82 -5.11
CA PHE A 199 -3.15 16.45 -6.10
C PHE A 199 -3.76 16.16 -7.46
N GLU A 200 -2.94 16.38 -8.49
CA GLU A 200 -3.31 16.07 -9.87
C GLU A 200 -3.40 14.56 -10.06
N VAL A 201 -4.54 14.07 -10.58
CA VAL A 201 -4.64 12.68 -11.03
C VAL A 201 -3.88 12.55 -12.33
N SER A 202 -2.89 11.66 -12.34
CA SER A 202 -1.96 11.49 -13.45
C SER A 202 -1.38 10.07 -13.45
N PRO A 203 -0.76 9.63 -14.55
CA PRO A 203 -0.06 8.34 -14.61
C PRO A 203 1.09 8.18 -13.60
N LEU A 204 1.43 9.25 -12.87
CA LEU A 204 2.56 9.35 -11.95
C LEU A 204 2.11 9.63 -10.51
N SER A 205 0.81 9.82 -10.25
CA SER A 205 0.29 10.19 -8.92
C SER A 205 0.16 9.00 -7.98
N TYR A 206 1.21 8.19 -7.90
CA TYR A 206 1.26 7.00 -7.06
C TYR A 206 1.25 7.38 -5.58
N HIS A 207 0.31 6.82 -4.83
CA HIS A 207 0.14 7.11 -3.42
C HIS A 207 -0.54 5.97 -2.67
N GLU A 208 -0.37 5.93 -1.35
CA GLU A 208 -1.04 5.00 -0.45
C GLU A 208 -1.53 5.69 0.83
N VAL A 209 -2.42 5.02 1.56
CA VAL A 209 -2.64 5.26 2.99
C VAL A 209 -1.99 4.11 3.73
N GLU A 210 -0.86 4.40 4.39
CA GLU A 210 -0.16 3.39 5.19
C GLU A 210 -1.09 2.80 6.25
N SER A 211 -0.74 1.62 6.78
CA SER A 211 -1.56 0.98 7.81
C SER A 211 -1.75 1.89 9.03
N ALA A 212 -3.00 2.16 9.39
CA ALA A 212 -3.34 3.03 10.51
C ALA A 212 -3.03 2.34 11.85
N TRP A 213 -2.43 3.08 12.79
CA TRP A 213 -2.18 2.58 14.15
C TRP A 213 -3.25 3.03 15.15
N GLY A 214 -3.97 4.11 14.83
CA GLY A 214 -5.11 4.63 15.57
C GLY A 214 -6.29 4.91 14.64
N GLU A 215 -7.05 5.95 14.96
CA GLU A 215 -8.16 6.39 14.11
C GLU A 215 -7.66 7.37 13.04
N ARG A 216 -8.10 7.19 11.79
CA ARG A 216 -7.95 8.18 10.70
C ARG A 216 -9.32 8.54 10.15
N LYS A 217 -9.65 9.83 10.13
CA LYS A 217 -10.94 10.37 9.69
C LYS A 217 -10.71 11.35 8.56
N ALA A 218 -11.30 11.09 7.40
CA ALA A 218 -11.16 11.98 6.25
C ALA A 218 -12.43 12.10 5.42
N LEU A 219 -12.60 13.24 4.78
CA LEU A 219 -13.45 13.41 3.61
C LEU A 219 -12.56 13.32 2.36
N THR A 220 -12.93 12.47 1.41
CA THR A 220 -12.15 12.21 0.21
C THR A 220 -13.05 12.34 -1.01
N GLY A 221 -12.49 12.81 -2.12
CA GLY A 221 -13.25 12.97 -3.35
C GLY A 221 -12.39 13.42 -4.51
N TRP A 222 -13.06 13.70 -5.63
CA TRP A 222 -12.40 14.11 -6.86
C TRP A 222 -13.15 15.26 -7.52
N LEU A 223 -12.40 16.15 -8.17
CA LEU A 223 -12.95 16.93 -9.27
C LEU A 223 -12.97 16.04 -10.50
N ARG A 224 -14.14 15.91 -11.11
CA ARG A 224 -14.33 15.22 -12.37
C ARG A 224 -14.61 16.18 -13.52
N SER A 225 -14.22 15.76 -14.72
CA SER A 225 -14.53 16.40 -15.99
C SER A 225 -15.02 15.35 -16.97
N ALA A 226 -16.06 15.66 -17.74
CA ALA A 226 -16.49 14.81 -18.84
C ALA A 226 -15.33 14.57 -19.83
N ASN A 227 -15.28 13.38 -20.42
CA ASN A 227 -14.30 12.96 -21.43
C ASN A 227 -12.82 12.98 -20.97
N HIS A 228 -12.51 13.32 -19.71
CA HIS A 228 -11.15 13.25 -19.19
C HIS A 228 -10.83 11.82 -18.79
N CYS A 229 -9.82 11.19 -19.40
CA CYS A 229 -9.46 9.81 -19.10
C CYS A 229 -7.96 9.71 -18.84
N PRO A 230 -7.50 9.88 -17.58
CA PRO A 230 -6.11 9.67 -17.24
C PRO A 230 -5.77 8.18 -17.37
N GLN A 231 -4.62 7.85 -17.95
CA GLN A 231 -4.19 6.46 -18.13
C GLN A 231 -3.09 6.11 -17.14
N SER A 232 -3.23 5.02 -16.40
CA SER A 232 -2.16 4.49 -15.56
C SER A 232 -0.90 4.25 -16.38
N LYS A 233 0.26 4.61 -15.83
CA LYS A 233 1.53 4.23 -16.43
C LYS A 233 1.83 2.79 -16.02
N GLU A 234 2.00 1.93 -17.02
CA GLU A 234 2.54 0.60 -16.78
C GLU A 234 3.99 0.74 -16.29
N LEU A 235 4.23 0.31 -15.05
CA LEU A 235 5.57 0.22 -14.52
C LEU A 235 6.30 -0.94 -15.20
N PRO A 236 7.60 -0.78 -15.52
CA PRO A 236 8.36 -1.84 -16.15
C PRO A 236 8.30 -3.10 -15.28
N TYR A 237 7.83 -4.18 -15.88
CA TYR A 237 7.80 -5.49 -15.27
C TYR A 237 8.63 -6.45 -16.11
N THR A 238 9.49 -7.21 -15.44
CA THR A 238 10.17 -8.35 -16.02
C THR A 238 9.70 -9.58 -15.28
N THR A 239 8.93 -10.46 -15.93
CA THR A 239 8.85 -11.84 -15.43
C THR A 239 10.26 -12.38 -15.40
N ASN A 240 10.63 -13.02 -14.28
CA ASN A 240 11.77 -13.90 -14.29
C ASN A 240 11.38 -15.15 -15.08
N ARG A 241 11.55 -15.06 -16.40
CA ARG A 241 11.40 -16.21 -17.30
C ARG A 241 12.66 -17.04 -17.19
N HIS A 242 12.60 -18.11 -16.40
CA HIS A 242 13.71 -19.03 -16.27
C HIS A 242 13.57 -20.17 -17.28
N GLN A 243 14.65 -20.45 -17.99
CA GLN A 243 14.86 -21.79 -18.54
C GLN A 243 15.36 -22.69 -17.41
N ILE A 244 14.76 -23.86 -17.30
CA ILE A 244 15.11 -24.81 -16.26
C ILE A 244 15.62 -26.08 -16.91
N PHE A 245 16.78 -26.55 -16.46
CA PHE A 245 17.37 -27.80 -16.93
C PHE A 245 18.02 -28.59 -15.79
N SER A 246 17.51 -29.81 -15.58
CA SER A 246 18.23 -31.09 -15.63
C SER A 246 17.15 -32.18 -15.63
N THR A 247 17.19 -33.11 -16.57
CA THR A 247 16.18 -34.19 -16.71
C THR A 247 16.41 -35.35 -15.75
N GLU A 248 17.40 -35.26 -14.86
CA GLU A 248 17.90 -36.39 -14.08
C GLU A 248 17.02 -36.71 -12.85
N ASP A 249 16.27 -35.74 -12.31
CA ASP A 249 15.46 -35.88 -11.09
C ASP A 249 13.97 -35.53 -11.28
N MET A 250 13.35 -35.99 -12.37
CA MET A 250 11.92 -35.71 -12.62
C MET A 250 11.01 -36.58 -11.75
N VAL A 251 10.22 -35.93 -10.89
CA VAL A 251 9.10 -36.57 -10.19
C VAL A 251 7.86 -36.48 -11.08
N THR A 252 7.32 -37.64 -11.46
CA THR A 252 6.01 -37.69 -12.12
C THR A 252 4.93 -37.53 -11.06
N ILE A 253 4.07 -36.54 -11.22
CA ILE A 253 2.94 -36.28 -10.33
C ILE A 253 1.67 -36.40 -11.17
N ASP A 254 0.76 -37.29 -10.77
CA ASP A 254 -0.55 -37.36 -11.38
C ASP A 254 -1.31 -36.06 -11.12
N LEU A 255 -1.96 -35.55 -12.15
CA LEU A 255 -2.67 -34.28 -12.07
C LEU A 255 -3.86 -34.41 -11.11
N PRO A 256 -3.85 -33.69 -9.99
CA PRO A 256 -4.92 -33.77 -9.02
C PRO A 256 -6.16 -33.04 -9.52
N SER A 257 -7.30 -33.29 -8.90
CA SER A 257 -8.56 -32.55 -9.12
C SER A 257 -8.73 -31.34 -8.21
N SER A 258 -7.86 -31.18 -7.20
CA SER A 258 -7.86 -30.12 -6.19
C SER A 258 -6.43 -29.81 -5.75
N LEU A 259 -6.22 -28.81 -4.88
CA LEU A 259 -4.90 -28.51 -4.32
C LEU A 259 -4.32 -29.73 -3.62
N VAL A 260 -3.08 -30.09 -3.93
CA VAL A 260 -2.34 -31.12 -3.20
C VAL A 260 -1.01 -30.59 -2.70
N SER A 261 -0.65 -30.96 -1.48
CA SER A 261 0.72 -30.81 -1.00
C SER A 261 1.57 -31.92 -1.63
N ILE A 262 2.66 -31.54 -2.29
CA ILE A 262 3.60 -32.50 -2.86
C ILE A 262 4.51 -32.96 -1.73
N PRO A 263 4.56 -34.28 -1.42
CA PRO A 263 5.47 -34.81 -0.42
C PRO A 263 6.91 -34.62 -0.91
N ILE A 264 7.61 -33.67 -0.29
CA ILE A 264 9.02 -33.42 -0.55
C ILE A 264 9.79 -34.42 0.31
N TYR A 265 10.40 -35.43 -0.32
CA TYR A 265 11.15 -36.49 0.38
C TYR A 265 12.43 -35.96 1.04
N GLU A 266 12.87 -34.76 0.67
CA GLU A 266 13.94 -33.98 1.31
C GLU A 266 13.34 -32.82 2.11
N THR A 267 13.98 -32.44 3.22
CA THR A 267 13.59 -31.26 4.02
C THR A 267 13.58 -29.99 3.16
N LEU A 268 12.77 -28.97 3.49
CA LEU A 268 12.81 -27.64 2.83
C LEU A 268 14.13 -26.87 3.04
N GLU A 269 15.03 -27.39 3.88
CA GLU A 269 16.26 -26.72 4.29
C GLU A 269 17.22 -26.36 3.16
N PRO A 270 17.46 -27.21 2.13
CA PRO A 270 18.26 -26.82 0.97
C PRO A 270 17.69 -25.62 0.23
N PHE A 271 16.36 -25.56 0.05
CA PHE A 271 15.68 -24.41 -0.57
C PHE A 271 15.84 -23.15 0.27
N ARG A 272 15.64 -23.26 1.59
CA ARG A 272 15.85 -22.15 2.53
C ARG A 272 17.29 -21.62 2.43
N ASN A 273 18.28 -22.50 2.40
CA ASN A 273 19.69 -22.13 2.27
C ASN A 273 19.96 -21.36 0.97
N VAL A 274 19.47 -21.87 -0.16
CA VAL A 274 19.61 -21.20 -1.46
C VAL A 274 18.96 -19.81 -1.44
N LEU A 275 17.69 -19.71 -1.05
CA LEU A 275 16.94 -18.44 -1.05
C LEU A 275 17.53 -17.42 -0.06
N SER A 276 18.04 -17.88 1.09
CA SER A 276 18.70 -17.00 2.06
C SER A 276 20.03 -16.42 1.57
N ALA A 277 20.71 -17.12 0.65
CA ALA A 277 21.99 -16.71 0.10
C ALA A 277 21.89 -15.78 -1.13
N LEU A 278 20.69 -15.64 -1.72
CA LEU A 278 20.50 -14.78 -2.89
C LEU A 278 20.69 -13.29 -2.54
N PRO A 279 21.27 -12.49 -3.45
CA PRO A 279 21.14 -11.05 -3.37
C PRO A 279 19.69 -10.66 -3.68
N TRP A 280 19.11 -9.80 -2.85
CA TRP A 280 17.71 -9.36 -2.97
C TRP A 280 17.64 -7.86 -3.26
N VAL A 281 16.79 -7.47 -4.19
CA VAL A 281 16.50 -6.07 -4.55
C VAL A 281 15.00 -5.81 -4.47
N PRO A 282 14.55 -4.57 -4.20
CA PRO A 282 13.13 -4.23 -4.28
C PRO A 282 12.57 -4.61 -5.64
N ARG A 283 11.45 -5.36 -5.65
CA ARG A 283 10.78 -5.73 -6.89
C ARG A 283 10.29 -4.46 -7.59
N LEU A 284 10.62 -4.31 -8.87
CA LEU A 284 10.02 -3.28 -9.71
C LEU A 284 8.51 -3.56 -9.78
N ASN A 285 7.67 -2.54 -9.52
CA ASN A 285 6.20 -2.59 -9.49
C ASN A 285 5.54 -2.79 -8.10
N THR A 286 5.81 -1.88 -7.14
CA THR A 286 5.18 -1.96 -5.80
C THR A 286 3.68 -1.67 -5.77
N MET A 287 3.13 -1.16 -6.88
CA MET A 287 1.69 -1.00 -7.07
C MET A 287 0.95 -2.32 -6.89
N TYR A 288 1.53 -3.43 -7.37
CA TYR A 288 0.91 -4.75 -7.26
C TYR A 288 1.63 -5.68 -6.29
N CYS A 289 2.90 -5.40 -5.96
CA CYS A 289 3.65 -6.27 -5.06
C CYS A 289 4.67 -5.53 -4.23
N ARG A 290 4.52 -5.56 -2.90
CA ARG A 290 5.60 -5.16 -1.99
C ARG A 290 6.37 -6.40 -1.57
N GLY A 291 7.58 -6.54 -2.09
CA GLY A 291 8.52 -7.57 -1.69
C GLY A 291 9.84 -7.40 -2.42
N LEU A 292 10.77 -8.32 -2.17
CA LEU A 292 12.06 -8.33 -2.82
C LEU A 292 12.12 -9.46 -3.85
N GLU A 293 12.80 -9.22 -4.96
CA GLU A 293 13.12 -10.21 -5.97
C GLU A 293 14.64 -10.48 -6.01
N PRO A 294 15.08 -11.65 -6.51
CA PRO A 294 16.50 -11.92 -6.65
C PRO A 294 17.18 -10.98 -7.66
N ASP A 295 18.32 -10.41 -7.27
CA ASP A 295 19.19 -9.70 -8.21
C ASP A 295 19.97 -10.71 -9.06
N LEU A 296 19.35 -11.14 -10.16
CA LEU A 296 19.92 -12.13 -11.06
C LEU A 296 21.20 -11.66 -11.75
N ALA A 297 21.46 -10.36 -11.85
CA ALA A 297 22.70 -9.83 -12.40
C ALA A 297 23.90 -10.06 -11.45
N ARG A 298 23.62 -10.22 -10.15
CA ARG A 298 24.63 -10.45 -9.10
C ARG A 298 24.61 -11.86 -8.52
N ALA A 299 23.57 -12.64 -8.78
CA ALA A 299 23.51 -14.04 -8.40
C ALA A 299 24.39 -14.87 -9.34
N ALA A 300 25.41 -15.55 -8.80
CA ALA A 300 26.10 -16.61 -9.54
C ALA A 300 25.05 -17.72 -9.82
N ALA A 301 24.68 -17.87 -11.09
CA ALA A 301 23.49 -18.57 -11.54
C ALA A 301 23.41 -20.04 -11.09
N HIS A 302 22.61 -20.36 -10.06
CA HIS A 302 22.08 -21.71 -9.78
C HIS A 302 20.77 -21.64 -8.98
N LEU A 303 19.72 -21.03 -9.52
CA LEU A 303 18.37 -21.39 -9.09
C LEU A 303 17.92 -22.55 -9.99
N ASN A 304 18.15 -23.78 -9.52
CA ASN A 304 17.57 -24.98 -10.13
C ASN A 304 16.10 -25.03 -9.68
N ILE A 305 15.30 -24.28 -10.42
CA ILE A 305 13.86 -24.14 -10.25
C ILE A 305 13.19 -25.40 -10.83
N ILE A 306 11.93 -25.71 -10.55
CA ILE A 306 11.24 -26.91 -11.08
C ILE A 306 10.88 -26.72 -12.55
N GLY A 307 11.43 -27.57 -13.42
CA GLY A 307 11.24 -27.52 -14.87
C GLY A 307 10.35 -28.65 -15.35
N VAL A 308 9.51 -28.37 -16.33
CA VAL A 308 8.74 -29.40 -17.03
C VAL A 308 9.33 -29.57 -18.42
N ASN A 309 9.99 -30.69 -18.69
CA ASN A 309 10.40 -31.12 -20.03
C ASN A 309 11.17 -30.08 -20.89
N GLY A 310 11.97 -29.20 -20.26
CA GLY A 310 12.73 -28.16 -20.98
C GLY A 310 11.89 -26.97 -21.47
N THR A 311 10.61 -26.89 -21.09
CA THR A 311 9.76 -25.72 -21.36
C THR A 311 10.12 -24.58 -20.40
N PRO A 312 10.40 -23.37 -20.89
CA PRO A 312 10.56 -22.20 -20.02
C PRO A 312 9.28 -21.97 -19.22
N VAL A 313 9.41 -21.73 -17.93
CA VAL A 313 8.28 -21.40 -17.05
C VAL A 313 8.44 -19.98 -16.53
N ASP A 314 7.31 -19.29 -16.40
CA ASP A 314 7.32 -18.00 -15.72
C ASP A 314 7.28 -18.27 -14.22
N ALA A 315 8.28 -17.73 -13.52
CA ALA A 315 8.42 -17.90 -12.08
C ALA A 315 8.28 -16.56 -11.36
N LEU A 316 7.57 -16.59 -10.24
CA LEU A 316 7.63 -15.58 -9.20
C LEU A 316 8.59 -16.09 -8.14
N VAL A 317 9.64 -15.33 -7.84
CA VAL A 317 10.53 -15.59 -6.70
C VAL A 317 10.48 -14.36 -5.81
N LEU A 318 9.85 -14.49 -4.64
CA LEU A 318 9.53 -13.38 -3.77
C LEU A 318 10.07 -13.64 -2.37
N ARG A 319 10.82 -12.68 -1.85
CA ARG A 319 11.05 -12.56 -0.40
C ARG A 319 10.10 -11.51 0.14
N LEU A 320 9.21 -11.95 1.01
CA LEU A 320 8.31 -11.09 1.74
C LEU A 320 9.01 -10.58 2.99
N GLU A 321 8.84 -9.28 3.25
CA GLU A 321 9.11 -8.67 4.55
C GLU A 321 7.78 -8.33 5.23
N LYS A 322 7.82 -7.92 6.50
CA LYS A 322 6.61 -7.45 7.18
C LYS A 322 6.01 -6.26 6.42
N GLY A 323 4.73 -6.35 6.10
CA GLY A 323 4.01 -5.39 5.26
C GLY A 323 4.12 -5.66 3.76
N GLY A 324 4.81 -6.73 3.34
CA GLY A 324 4.82 -7.18 1.95
C GLY A 324 3.47 -7.75 1.51
N TYR A 325 3.18 -7.76 0.22
CA TYR A 325 1.92 -8.27 -0.35
C TYR A 325 2.07 -8.60 -1.83
N LEU A 326 1.09 -9.30 -2.39
CA LEU A 326 0.92 -9.55 -3.83
C LEU A 326 -0.57 -9.41 -4.18
N LEU A 327 -0.91 -8.47 -5.05
CA LEU A 327 -2.27 -8.17 -5.47
C LEU A 327 -2.70 -9.02 -6.67
N LEU A 328 -4.02 -9.10 -6.88
CA LEU A 328 -4.60 -9.94 -7.93
C LEU A 328 -4.24 -9.47 -9.34
N ASN A 329 -4.00 -8.18 -9.52
CA ASN A 329 -3.59 -7.56 -10.78
C ASN A 329 -2.07 -7.60 -11.03
N ASP A 330 -1.30 -8.28 -10.19
CA ASP A 330 0.11 -8.53 -10.47
C ASP A 330 0.27 -9.29 -11.81
N PRO A 331 1.16 -8.88 -12.72
CA PRO A 331 1.33 -9.55 -14.02
C PRO A 331 1.70 -11.04 -13.98
N PHE A 332 2.18 -11.56 -12.83
CA PHE A 332 2.36 -13.00 -12.63
C PHE A 332 1.02 -13.77 -12.65
N ASN A 333 -0.08 -13.11 -12.28
CA ASN A 333 -1.44 -13.65 -12.29
C ASN A 333 -2.02 -13.64 -13.71
N ARG A 334 -1.50 -14.56 -14.53
CA ARG A 334 -1.96 -14.85 -15.89
C ARG A 334 -2.55 -16.26 -15.99
N PRO A 335 -3.39 -16.53 -17.00
CA PRO A 335 -3.86 -17.89 -17.27
C PRO A 335 -2.73 -18.91 -17.38
N SER A 336 -2.90 -20.07 -16.76
CA SER A 336 -2.01 -21.23 -16.88
C SER A 336 -2.82 -22.53 -16.72
N ARG A 337 -2.29 -23.66 -17.18
CA ARG A 337 -2.90 -24.98 -16.97
C ARG A 337 -2.71 -25.47 -15.54
N PHE A 338 -1.55 -25.16 -14.96
CA PHE A 338 -1.19 -25.50 -13.57
C PHE A 338 -0.48 -24.33 -12.88
N LEU A 339 -0.58 -24.34 -11.55
CA LEU A 339 0.15 -23.45 -10.66
C LEU A 339 0.86 -24.32 -9.61
N VAL A 340 2.16 -24.13 -9.47
CA VAL A 340 2.94 -24.74 -8.37
C VAL A 340 3.38 -23.62 -7.45
N VAL A 341 3.19 -23.78 -6.14
CA VAL A 341 3.60 -22.82 -5.11
C VAL A 341 4.50 -23.54 -4.12
N MET A 342 5.71 -23.03 -3.91
CA MET A 342 6.59 -23.39 -2.82
C MET A 342 6.57 -22.25 -1.81
N SER A 343 6.12 -22.57 -0.59
CA SER A 343 6.06 -21.62 0.51
C SER A 343 7.10 -21.99 1.57
N ILE A 344 7.94 -21.01 1.91
CA ILE A 344 8.69 -20.93 3.16
C ILE A 344 8.24 -19.65 3.88
N TYR A 345 6.99 -19.26 3.65
CA TYR A 345 6.34 -18.12 4.25
C TYR A 345 5.32 -18.65 5.27
N PRO A 346 5.43 -18.25 6.55
CA PRO A 346 4.56 -18.79 7.60
C PRO A 346 3.17 -18.13 7.65
N GLY A 347 2.89 -17.18 6.75
CA GLY A 347 1.55 -16.61 6.59
C GLY A 347 0.79 -17.26 5.44
N SER A 348 -0.44 -16.80 5.24
CA SER A 348 -1.36 -17.33 4.24
C SER A 348 -1.05 -16.83 2.83
N ILE A 349 -1.17 -17.72 1.85
CA ILE A 349 -1.21 -17.44 0.42
C ILE A 349 -2.56 -17.92 -0.11
N CYS A 350 -3.39 -17.00 -0.59
CA CYS A 350 -4.70 -17.32 -1.13
C CYS A 350 -4.60 -17.59 -2.64
N LEU A 351 -5.28 -18.64 -3.09
CA LEU A 351 -5.52 -18.91 -4.50
C LEU A 351 -6.95 -18.45 -4.84
N VAL A 352 -7.08 -17.50 -5.75
CA VAL A 352 -8.35 -16.83 -6.08
C VAL A 352 -8.82 -17.23 -7.48
N ASP A 353 -10.08 -17.66 -7.61
CA ASP A 353 -10.67 -18.07 -8.88
C ASP A 353 -11.01 -16.90 -9.81
N GLY A 354 -11.44 -17.21 -11.04
CA GLY A 354 -11.84 -16.19 -12.02
C GLY A 354 -13.11 -15.40 -11.66
N SER A 355 -13.84 -15.80 -10.61
CA SER A 355 -14.98 -15.07 -10.06
C SER A 355 -14.58 -14.16 -8.88
N GLY A 356 -13.31 -14.18 -8.46
CA GLY A 356 -12.80 -13.42 -7.32
C GLY A 356 -13.00 -14.08 -5.97
N ASN A 357 -13.40 -15.36 -5.91
CA ASN A 357 -13.53 -16.09 -4.65
C ASN A 357 -12.22 -16.78 -4.28
N ILE A 358 -11.93 -16.90 -2.98
CA ILE A 358 -10.84 -17.76 -2.50
C ILE A 358 -11.22 -19.20 -2.80
N ALA A 359 -10.49 -19.82 -3.73
CA ALA A 359 -10.63 -21.22 -4.07
C ALA A 359 -9.93 -22.11 -3.05
N GLU A 360 -8.71 -21.72 -2.65
CA GLU A 360 -7.85 -22.48 -1.73
C GLU A 360 -6.94 -21.54 -0.93
N GLU A 361 -6.41 -22.03 0.18
CA GLU A 361 -5.49 -21.31 1.06
C GLU A 361 -4.27 -22.18 1.40
N ILE A 362 -3.07 -21.60 1.29
CA ILE A 362 -1.80 -22.24 1.64
C ILE A 362 -1.28 -21.59 2.92
N ASP A 363 -1.38 -22.30 4.04
CA ASP A 363 -1.05 -21.81 5.39
C ASP A 363 0.23 -22.40 5.99
N GLY A 364 0.97 -23.18 5.20
CA GLY A 364 2.11 -23.96 5.68
C GLY A 364 3.33 -23.82 4.81
N GLU A 365 4.49 -24.13 5.41
CA GLU A 365 5.69 -24.38 4.62
C GLU A 365 5.52 -25.69 3.85
N GLY A 366 5.84 -25.67 2.56
CA GLY A 366 5.67 -26.83 1.70
C GLY A 366 5.69 -26.49 0.22
N MET A 367 5.44 -27.51 -0.58
CA MET A 367 5.24 -27.39 -2.01
C MET A 367 3.84 -27.86 -2.36
N TYR A 368 3.16 -27.09 -3.19
CA TYR A 368 1.75 -27.21 -3.46
C TYR A 368 1.51 -27.18 -4.96
N LEU A 369 0.66 -28.06 -5.47
CA LEU A 369 0.23 -28.09 -6.87
C LEU A 369 -1.26 -27.84 -6.94
N PHE A 370 -1.63 -26.79 -7.66
CA PHE A 370 -3.01 -26.43 -7.94
C PHE A 370 -3.35 -26.72 -9.41
N PRO A 371 -4.39 -27.53 -9.68
CA PRO A 371 -4.86 -27.79 -11.03
C PRO A 371 -5.77 -26.65 -11.52
N GLY A 372 -5.48 -26.11 -12.70
CA GLY A 372 -6.30 -25.08 -13.33
C GLY A 372 -5.88 -23.65 -13.04
N GLN A 373 -6.80 -22.72 -13.32
CA GLN A 373 -6.54 -21.28 -13.24
C GLN A 373 -6.96 -20.73 -11.87
N ALA A 374 -5.97 -20.27 -11.11
CA ALA A 374 -6.18 -19.43 -9.93
C ALA A 374 -5.11 -18.34 -9.86
N ASN A 375 -5.44 -17.17 -9.33
CA ASN A 375 -4.52 -16.06 -9.07
C ASN A 375 -3.93 -16.17 -7.67
N VAL A 376 -2.63 -15.91 -7.53
CA VAL A 376 -1.95 -15.86 -6.25
C VAL A 376 -2.20 -14.49 -5.63
N PHE A 377 -2.81 -14.47 -4.45
CA PHE A 377 -3.00 -13.29 -3.62
C PHE A 377 -2.27 -13.50 -2.30
N ILE A 378 -1.46 -12.52 -1.91
CA ILE A 378 -0.77 -12.52 -0.62
C ILE A 378 -1.20 -11.25 0.12
N PRO A 379 -1.99 -11.35 1.19
CA PRO A 379 -2.37 -10.19 1.99
C PRO A 379 -1.13 -9.59 2.68
N LEU A 380 -1.30 -8.42 3.31
CA LEU A 380 -0.22 -7.77 4.07
C LEU A 380 0.45 -8.73 5.05
N ALA A 381 1.71 -9.04 4.77
CA ALA A 381 2.50 -10.02 5.48
C ALA A 381 2.80 -9.57 6.91
N THR A 382 2.57 -10.44 7.88
CA THR A 382 2.84 -10.15 9.30
C THR A 382 4.26 -10.56 9.72
N SER A 383 4.91 -11.37 8.90
CA SER A 383 6.22 -11.98 9.13
C SER A 383 7.01 -12.08 7.82
N PRO A 384 8.35 -12.13 7.87
CA PRO A 384 9.13 -12.39 6.67
C PRO A 384 9.03 -13.85 6.22
N GLY A 385 9.27 -14.11 4.94
CA GLY A 385 9.32 -15.45 4.38
C GLY A 385 9.62 -15.45 2.89
N TYR A 386 9.63 -16.64 2.29
CA TYR A 386 9.88 -16.79 0.86
C TYR A 386 8.70 -17.48 0.18
N VAL A 387 8.36 -17.01 -1.01
CA VAL A 387 7.37 -17.62 -1.88
C VAL A 387 7.99 -17.80 -3.25
N VAL A 388 7.92 -19.02 -3.78
CA VAL A 388 8.29 -19.30 -5.16
C VAL A 388 7.09 -19.91 -5.86
N ALA A 389 6.63 -19.32 -6.97
CA ALA A 389 5.47 -19.83 -7.69
C ALA A 389 5.76 -19.97 -9.18
N TYR A 390 5.18 -21.00 -9.81
CA TYR A 390 5.38 -21.34 -11.21
C TYR A 390 4.06 -21.43 -11.95
N ARG A 391 4.00 -20.78 -13.11
CA ARG A 391 2.92 -20.92 -14.08
C ARG A 391 3.35 -21.88 -15.18
N MET A 392 2.58 -22.94 -15.40
CA MET A 392 2.87 -24.00 -16.38
C MET A 392 1.66 -24.22 -17.30
N ASP A 393 1.91 -24.45 -18.59
CA ASP A 393 0.90 -24.64 -19.65
C ASP A 393 0.74 -26.09 -20.10
#